data_AF-A0A0F6SRM7-F1
#
_entry.id   AF-A0A0F6SRM7-F1
#
_cell.length_a   1.000
_cell.length_b   1.000
_cell.length_c   1.000
_cell.angle_alpha   90.00
_cell.angle_beta   90.00
_cell.angle_gamma   90.00
#
_symmetry.space_group_name_H-M   'P 1'
#
loop_
_entity.id
_entity.type
_entity.pdbx_description
1 polymer ?
#
loop_
_entity_poly.entity_id
_entity_poly.type
_entity_poly.pdbx_seq_one_letter_code
_entity_poly.pdbx_strand_id
1 'polypeptide(L)'
;MSNLRELLKKELSKSRPARYSMDDRKWIDDVADKIDPNKADLEIKHVVRDYIRTIAKEVEGKATRAGNQLMREFFQEEALPFNWQQMVNEPIALENMSIVDGQIKLLKERVRLRDATPRDFELWAQTEDRARQRDYEARGEAVSGAMQIAQRMRRAGTLTFWQWAESQEARPAA
;
A
#
# COMPACT_ATOMS: atom_id res chain seq x y z
N MET A 1 -26.61 -9.47 0.68
CA MET A 1 -25.37 -8.94 1.29
C MET A 1 -24.64 -7.87 0.44
N SER A 2 -25.01 -7.58 -0.83
CA SER A 2 -24.31 -6.54 -1.62
C SER A 2 -24.55 -5.09 -1.14
N ASN A 3 -25.69 -4.81 -0.51
CA ASN A 3 -26.10 -3.44 -0.14
C ASN A 3 -25.20 -2.79 0.94
N LEU A 4 -24.82 -3.54 1.99
CA LEU A 4 -24.00 -2.98 3.09
C LEU A 4 -22.58 -2.65 2.65
N ARG A 5 -21.95 -3.52 1.83
CA ARG A 5 -20.59 -3.29 1.34
C ARG A 5 -20.51 -2.08 0.42
N GLU A 6 -21.50 -1.87 -0.45
CA GLU A 6 -21.57 -0.71 -1.33
C GLU A 6 -21.86 0.58 -0.56
N LEU A 7 -22.79 0.54 0.39
CA LEU A 7 -23.04 1.65 1.31
C LEU A 7 -21.76 2.05 2.06
N LEU A 8 -21.05 1.07 2.64
CA LEU A 8 -19.79 1.30 3.34
C LEU A 8 -18.72 1.93 2.45
N LYS A 9 -18.55 1.44 1.22
CA LYS A 9 -17.63 2.04 0.24
C LYS A 9 -17.96 3.51 -0.03
N LYS A 10 -19.25 3.82 -0.20
CA LYS A 10 -19.72 5.17 -0.47
C LYS A 10 -19.47 6.09 0.73
N GLU A 11 -19.78 5.64 1.95
CA GLU A 11 -19.58 6.43 3.16
C GLU A 11 -18.10 6.63 3.49
N LEU A 12 -17.25 5.62 3.26
CA LEU A 12 -15.79 5.74 3.38
C LEU A 12 -15.23 6.78 2.40
N SER A 13 -15.64 6.72 1.12
CA SER A 13 -15.22 7.70 0.11
C SER A 13 -15.65 9.12 0.47
N LYS A 14 -16.89 9.30 0.95
CA LYS A 14 -17.44 10.59 1.36
C LYS A 14 -16.76 11.16 2.61
N SER A 15 -16.43 10.30 3.57
CA SER A 15 -15.85 10.71 4.86
C SER A 15 -14.32 10.80 4.84
N ARG A 16 -13.67 10.47 3.72
CA ARG A 16 -12.22 10.48 3.58
C ARG A 16 -11.63 11.87 3.89
N PRO A 17 -10.67 12.01 4.82
CA PRO A 17 -9.99 13.28 5.08
C PRO A 17 -9.17 13.76 3.88
N ALA A 18 -8.84 15.05 3.84
CA ALA A 18 -7.97 15.64 2.83
C ALA A 18 -6.55 15.07 2.88
N ARG A 19 -5.99 14.98 4.09
CA ARG A 19 -4.70 14.39 4.41
C ARG A 19 -4.83 13.56 5.67
N TYR A 20 -4.21 12.38 5.69
CA TYR A 20 -4.25 11.47 6.83
C TYR A 20 -3.05 10.53 6.79
N SER A 21 -2.63 10.05 7.96
CA SER A 21 -1.63 8.99 8.04
C SER A 21 -2.20 7.67 7.51
N MET A 22 -1.35 6.83 6.91
CA MET A 22 -1.75 5.47 6.54
C MET A 22 -2.20 4.63 7.74
N ASP A 23 -1.75 4.98 8.94
CA ASP A 23 -2.11 4.33 10.20
C ASP A 23 -3.28 5.01 10.93
N ASP A 24 -3.78 6.15 10.42
CA ASP A 24 -4.94 6.83 10.99
C ASP A 24 -6.22 6.05 10.70
N ARG A 25 -6.69 5.34 11.73
CA ARG A 25 -7.95 4.57 11.72
C ARG A 25 -9.13 5.34 12.25
N LYS A 26 -8.93 6.55 12.80
CA LYS A 26 -9.98 7.28 13.52
C LYS A 26 -11.17 7.58 12.62
N TRP A 27 -10.91 8.12 11.43
CA TRP A 27 -11.98 8.43 10.48
C TRP A 27 -12.70 7.18 9.94
N ILE A 28 -12.03 6.02 9.90
CA ILE A 28 -12.64 4.73 9.51
C ILE A 28 -13.59 4.27 10.62
N ASP A 29 -13.16 4.38 11.88
CA ASP A 29 -13.96 4.04 13.04
C ASP A 29 -15.17 5.01 13.16
N ASP A 30 -14.99 6.30 12.85
CA ASP A 30 -16.09 7.28 12.79
C ASP A 30 -17.14 6.92 11.71
N VAL A 31 -16.74 6.27 10.61
CA VAL A 31 -17.68 5.75 9.60
C VAL A 31 -18.41 4.53 10.10
N ALA A 32 -17.73 3.64 10.85
CA ALA A 32 -18.37 2.48 11.45
C ALA A 32 -19.48 2.89 12.43
N ASP A 33 -19.20 3.89 13.26
CA ASP A 33 -20.13 4.37 14.28
C ASP A 33 -21.38 5.05 13.68
N LYS A 34 -21.30 5.58 12.45
CA LYS A 34 -22.46 6.17 11.73
C LYS A 34 -23.42 5.12 11.18
N ILE A 35 -22.94 3.90 10.90
CA ILE A 35 -23.69 2.87 10.17
C ILE A 35 -24.44 1.92 11.12
N ASP A 36 -24.05 1.86 12.40
CA ASP A 36 -24.72 1.04 13.42
C ASP A 36 -25.20 1.86 14.63
N PRO A 37 -26.34 2.57 14.53
CA PRO A 37 -26.87 3.35 15.65
C PRO A 37 -27.52 2.51 16.77
N ASN A 38 -27.81 1.22 16.56
CA ASN A 38 -28.80 0.48 17.36
C ASN A 38 -28.37 -0.87 17.96
N LYS A 39 -27.11 -1.31 17.86
CA LYS A 39 -26.68 -2.57 18.50
C LYS A 39 -25.95 -2.34 19.82
N ALA A 40 -26.60 -2.78 20.91
CA ALA A 40 -26.16 -2.59 22.29
C ALA A 40 -25.13 -3.62 22.80
N ASP A 41 -24.67 -4.55 21.95
CA ASP A 41 -23.69 -5.56 22.33
C ASP A 41 -22.27 -5.14 21.90
N LEU A 42 -21.35 -5.03 22.89
CA LEU A 42 -19.96 -4.63 22.70
C LEU A 42 -19.18 -5.61 21.80
N GLU A 43 -19.47 -6.91 21.88
CA GLU A 43 -18.78 -7.91 21.06
C GLU A 43 -19.15 -7.76 19.58
N ILE A 44 -20.42 -7.50 19.28
CA ILE A 44 -20.90 -7.26 17.92
C ILE A 44 -20.27 -5.98 17.34
N LYS A 45 -20.08 -4.93 18.15
CA LYS A 45 -19.40 -3.69 17.72
C LYS A 45 -17.96 -3.92 17.28
N HIS A 46 -17.20 -4.75 18.00
CA HIS A 46 -15.81 -5.05 17.63
C HIS A 46 -15.73 -5.81 16.30
N VAL A 47 -16.57 -6.83 16.12
CA VAL A 47 -16.64 -7.60 14.87
C VAL A 47 -17.01 -6.70 13.69
N VAL A 48 -17.98 -5.80 13.86
CA VAL A 48 -18.38 -4.84 12.81
C VAL A 48 -17.25 -3.87 12.48
N ARG A 49 -16.57 -3.29 13.47
CA ARG A 49 -15.44 -2.38 13.24
C ARG A 49 -14.29 -3.08 12.49
N ASP A 50 -13.95 -4.30 12.86
CA ASP A 50 -12.88 -5.05 12.18
C ASP A 50 -13.26 -5.43 10.74
N TYR A 51 -14.53 -5.76 10.50
CA TYR A 51 -15.06 -5.95 9.15
C TYR A 51 -14.96 -4.66 8.31
N ILE A 52 -15.35 -3.51 8.87
CA ILE A 52 -15.28 -2.21 8.20
C ILE A 52 -13.83 -1.81 7.92
N ARG A 53 -12.91 -2.02 8.87
CA ARG A 53 -11.48 -1.78 8.68
C ARG A 53 -10.90 -2.64 7.56
N THR A 54 -11.33 -3.89 7.44
CA THR A 54 -10.93 -4.79 6.36
C THR A 54 -11.41 -4.26 5.00
N ILE A 55 -12.68 -3.87 4.91
CA ILE A 55 -13.22 -3.23 3.69
C ILE A 55 -12.47 -1.94 3.39
N ALA A 56 -12.21 -1.10 4.40
CA ALA A 56 -11.51 0.17 4.22
C ALA A 56 -10.10 -0.05 3.65
N LYS A 57 -9.36 -1.05 4.12
CA LYS A 57 -8.04 -1.41 3.53
C LYS A 57 -8.15 -1.73 2.03
N GLU A 58 -9.14 -2.53 1.62
CA GLU A 58 -9.35 -2.86 0.21
C GLU A 58 -9.71 -1.63 -0.63
N VAL A 59 -10.63 -0.81 -0.11
CA VAL A 59 -11.11 0.42 -0.77
C VAL A 59 -9.96 1.39 -0.95
N GLU A 60 -9.23 1.66 0.13
CA GLU A 60 -8.10 2.58 0.14
C GLU A 60 -6.96 2.09 -0.75
N GLY A 61 -6.69 0.79 -0.79
CA GLY A 61 -5.70 0.21 -1.70
C GLY A 61 -6.10 0.34 -3.17
N LYS A 62 -7.40 0.27 -3.51
CA LYS A 62 -7.89 0.52 -4.88
C LYS A 62 -7.86 2.00 -5.22
N ALA A 63 -8.35 2.85 -4.32
CA ALA A 63 -8.37 4.29 -4.43
C ALA A 63 -6.95 4.86 -4.64
N THR A 64 -5.99 4.45 -3.81
CA THR A 64 -4.59 4.90 -3.92
C THR A 64 -3.97 4.51 -5.27
N ARG A 65 -4.25 3.29 -5.76
CA ARG A 65 -3.77 2.85 -7.08
C ARG A 65 -4.38 3.66 -8.21
N ALA A 66 -5.67 3.99 -8.12
CA ALA A 66 -6.32 4.88 -9.07
C ALA A 66 -5.71 6.28 -9.03
N GLY A 67 -5.46 6.85 -7.85
CA GLY A 67 -4.79 8.15 -7.72
C GLY A 67 -3.38 8.17 -8.34
N ASN A 68 -2.58 7.13 -8.10
CA ASN A 68 -1.24 7.00 -8.69
C ASN A 68 -1.28 6.76 -10.21
N GLN A 69 -2.34 6.14 -10.73
CA GLN A 69 -2.52 5.91 -12.16
C GLN A 69 -2.63 7.23 -12.94
N LEU A 70 -3.22 8.27 -12.34
CA LEU A 70 -3.32 9.61 -12.94
C LEU A 70 -1.95 10.14 -13.37
N MET A 71 -0.91 9.97 -12.54
CA MET A 71 0.44 10.49 -12.86
C MET A 71 1.05 9.78 -14.06
N ARG A 72 0.75 8.49 -14.21
CA ARG A 72 1.25 7.67 -15.33
C ARG A 72 0.57 8.06 -16.63
N GLU A 73 -0.74 8.25 -16.59
CA GLU A 73 -1.52 8.70 -17.75
C GLU A 73 -1.09 10.12 -18.16
N PHE A 74 -0.90 11.02 -17.19
CA PHE A 74 -0.39 12.36 -17.46
C PHE A 74 1.00 12.35 -18.11
N PHE A 75 1.90 11.46 -17.69
CA PHE A 75 3.21 11.32 -18.32
C PHE A 75 3.14 10.81 -19.76
N GLN A 76 2.20 9.90 -20.06
CA GLN A 76 2.05 9.32 -21.40
C GLN A 76 1.43 10.30 -22.40
N GLU A 77 0.40 11.04 -21.96
CA GLU A 77 -0.41 11.89 -22.83
C GLU A 77 -0.03 13.37 -22.75
N GLU A 78 0.84 13.75 -21.81
CA GLU A 78 1.19 15.14 -21.45
C GLU A 78 -0.04 16.02 -21.16
N ALA A 79 -1.17 15.40 -20.80
CA ALA A 79 -2.46 16.02 -20.59
C ALA A 79 -3.23 15.31 -19.47
N LEU A 80 -4.20 16.01 -18.88
CA LEU A 80 -5.12 15.38 -17.93
C LEU A 80 -6.02 14.38 -18.67
N PRO A 81 -6.23 13.16 -18.14
CA PRO A 81 -7.13 12.19 -18.74
C PRO A 81 -8.57 12.71 -18.72
N PHE A 82 -9.39 12.31 -19.69
CA PHE A 82 -10.75 12.83 -19.85
C PHE A 82 -11.63 12.67 -18.59
N ASN A 83 -11.38 11.65 -17.77
CA ASN A 83 -12.11 11.35 -16.54
C ASN A 83 -11.45 11.90 -15.27
N TRP A 84 -10.49 12.84 -15.36
CA TRP A 84 -9.74 13.34 -14.20
C TRP A 84 -10.65 13.82 -13.07
N GLN A 85 -11.80 14.43 -13.37
CA GLN A 85 -12.76 14.90 -12.37
C GLN A 85 -13.33 13.78 -11.48
N GLN A 86 -13.34 12.53 -11.97
CA GLN A 86 -13.77 11.38 -11.19
C GLN A 86 -12.67 10.93 -10.22
N MET A 87 -11.41 11.18 -10.58
CA MET A 87 -10.23 10.75 -9.83
C MET A 87 -9.80 11.75 -8.74
N VAL A 88 -10.26 13.00 -8.79
CA VAL A 88 -9.82 14.05 -7.85
C VAL A 88 -10.09 13.73 -6.37
N ASN A 89 -11.03 12.84 -6.06
CA ASN A 89 -11.30 12.42 -4.68
C ASN A 89 -10.42 11.24 -4.23
N GLU A 90 -9.69 10.62 -5.15
CA GLU A 90 -8.77 9.53 -4.85
C GLU A 90 -7.45 10.05 -4.26
N PRO A 91 -6.86 9.33 -3.29
CA PRO A 91 -5.63 9.74 -2.67
C PRO A 91 -4.40 9.29 -3.46
N ILE A 92 -3.30 10.02 -3.30
CA ILE A 92 -1.94 9.54 -3.57
C ILE A 92 -1.24 9.23 -2.24
N ALA A 93 -0.37 8.23 -2.24
CA ALA A 93 0.43 7.87 -1.06
C ALA A 93 1.84 8.45 -1.18
N LEU A 94 2.30 9.11 -0.12
CA LEU A 94 3.61 9.76 -0.08
C LEU A 94 4.31 9.54 1.27
N GLU A 95 5.63 9.66 1.25
CA GLU A 95 6.48 9.58 2.44
C GLU A 95 7.09 10.95 2.74
N ASN A 96 6.76 11.50 3.90
CA ASN A 96 7.16 12.84 4.35
C ASN A 96 8.06 12.76 5.58
N MET A 97 9.20 13.44 5.58
CA MET A 97 10.05 13.55 6.78
C MET A 97 9.59 14.74 7.62
N SER A 98 9.10 14.46 8.82
CA SER A 98 8.61 15.49 9.75
C SER A 98 9.26 15.34 11.12
N ILE A 99 9.40 16.45 11.84
CA ILE A 99 9.89 16.44 13.22
C ILE A 99 8.68 16.21 14.14
N VAL A 100 8.66 15.08 14.81
CA VAL A 100 7.63 14.70 15.79
C VAL A 100 8.32 14.43 17.11
N ASP A 101 7.96 15.20 18.14
CA ASP A 101 8.57 15.14 19.48
C ASP A 101 10.10 15.34 19.46
N GLY A 102 10.58 16.25 18.61
CA GLY A 102 12.01 16.56 18.47
C GLY A 102 12.82 15.52 17.67
N GLN A 103 12.17 14.47 17.15
CA GLN A 103 12.82 13.45 16.32
C GLN A 103 12.35 13.53 14.87
N ILE A 104 13.28 13.41 13.92
CA ILE A 104 12.96 13.26 12.50
C ILE A 104 12.33 11.88 12.31
N LYS A 105 11.05 11.85 11.91
CA LYS A 105 10.31 10.63 11.61
C LYS A 105 9.83 10.65 10.17
N LEU A 106 9.90 9.50 9.52
CA LEU A 106 9.29 9.27 8.22
C LEU A 106 7.81 8.95 8.42
N LEU A 107 6.94 9.84 7.97
CA LEU A 107 5.49 9.68 8.02
C LEU A 107 4.99 9.19 6.67
N LYS A 108 4.20 8.11 6.70
CA LYS A 108 3.47 7.63 5.53
C LYS A 108 2.09 8.25 5.52
N GLU A 109 1.83 9.06 4.51
CA GLU A 109 0.61 9.86 4.40
C GLU A 109 -0.13 9.54 3.12
N ARG A 110 -1.43 9.82 3.13
CA ARG A 110 -2.28 9.89 1.95
C ARG A 110 -2.85 11.29 1.82
N VAL A 111 -2.91 11.79 0.58
CA VAL A 111 -3.46 13.11 0.25
C VAL A 111 -4.44 12.96 -0.91
N ARG A 112 -5.67 13.43 -0.77
CA ARG A 112 -6.66 13.46 -1.86
C ARG A 112 -6.16 14.36 -2.99
N LEU A 113 -6.27 13.92 -4.23
CA LEU A 113 -5.77 14.64 -5.41
C LEU A 113 -6.29 16.08 -5.51
N ARG A 114 -7.57 16.32 -5.19
CA ARG A 114 -8.16 17.67 -5.20
C ARG A 114 -7.54 18.64 -4.21
N ASP A 115 -6.94 18.11 -3.14
CA ASP A 115 -6.33 18.87 -2.04
C ASP A 115 -4.79 18.83 -2.14
N ALA A 116 -4.24 18.13 -3.14
CA ALA A 116 -2.80 17.96 -3.31
C ALA A 116 -2.15 19.26 -3.79
N THR A 117 -1.05 19.62 -3.14
CA THR A 117 -0.24 20.79 -3.48
C THR A 117 0.96 20.37 -4.34
N PRO A 118 1.67 21.30 -5.01
CA PRO A 118 2.90 20.97 -5.74
C PRO A 118 3.92 20.19 -4.89
N ARG A 119 4.04 20.54 -3.60
CA ARG A 119 4.91 19.84 -2.66
C ARG A 119 4.53 18.37 -2.48
N ASP A 120 3.24 18.04 -2.55
CA ASP A 120 2.78 16.65 -2.43
C ASP A 120 3.18 15.82 -3.65
N PHE A 121 3.15 16.40 -4.85
CA PHE A 121 3.64 15.73 -6.06
C PHE A 121 5.16 15.53 -6.03
N GLU A 122 5.93 16.50 -5.50
CA GLU A 122 7.37 16.33 -5.29
C GLU A 122 7.66 15.20 -4.30
N LEU A 123 6.96 15.17 -3.15
CA LEU A 123 7.11 14.11 -2.16
C LEU A 123 6.70 12.74 -2.70
N TRP A 124 5.62 12.68 -3.48
CA TRP A 124 5.20 11.49 -4.18
C TRP A 124 6.27 11.00 -5.16
N ALA A 125 6.83 11.88 -6.00
CA ALA A 125 7.89 11.53 -6.94
C ALA A 125 9.14 10.99 -6.22
N GLN A 126 9.55 11.62 -5.11
CA GLN A 126 10.63 11.12 -4.26
C GLN A 126 10.31 9.77 -3.61
N THR A 127 9.05 9.50 -3.30
CA THR A 127 8.59 8.23 -2.75
C THR A 127 8.68 7.11 -3.79
N GLU A 128 8.19 7.39 -5.01
CA GLU A 128 8.25 6.44 -6.12
C GLU A 128 9.69 6.18 -6.57
N ASP A 129 10.56 7.19 -6.62
CA ASP A 129 11.97 6.99 -6.99
C ASP A 129 12.72 6.12 -5.96
N ARG A 130 12.49 6.35 -4.66
CA ARG A 130 12.99 5.46 -3.60
C ARG A 130 12.44 4.04 -3.73
N ALA A 131 11.17 3.88 -4.09
CA ALA A 131 10.59 2.55 -4.31
C ALA A 131 11.21 1.85 -5.53
N ARG A 132 11.42 2.59 -6.62
CA ARG A 132 12.09 2.12 -7.84
C ARG A 132 13.51 1.65 -7.56
N GLN A 133 14.29 2.43 -6.80
CA GLN A 133 15.66 2.08 -6.43
C GLN A 133 15.71 0.80 -5.59
N ARG A 134 14.83 0.67 -4.59
CA ARG A 134 14.73 -0.54 -3.77
C ARG A 134 14.34 -1.78 -4.59
N ASP A 135 13.39 -1.66 -5.53
CA ASP A 135 13.02 -2.79 -6.41
C ASP A 135 14.18 -3.21 -7.30
N TYR A 136 14.93 -2.23 -7.84
CA TYR A 136 16.13 -2.51 -8.63
C TYR A 136 17.20 -3.26 -7.83
N GLU A 137 17.49 -2.80 -6.62
CA GLU A 137 18.45 -3.44 -5.70
C GLU A 137 18.00 -4.86 -5.33
N ALA A 138 16.74 -5.04 -4.91
CA ALA A 138 16.19 -6.34 -4.54
C ALA A 138 16.23 -7.35 -5.70
N ARG A 139 15.94 -6.90 -6.93
CA ARG A 139 16.09 -7.75 -8.13
C ARG A 139 17.55 -8.11 -8.38
N GLY A 140 18.48 -7.18 -8.19
CA GLY A 140 19.92 -7.44 -8.29
C GLY A 140 20.39 -8.49 -7.29
N GLU A 141 19.96 -8.38 -6.03
CA GLU A 141 20.23 -9.37 -4.98
C GLU A 141 19.67 -10.75 -5.34
N ALA A 142 18.43 -10.81 -5.84
CA ALA A 142 17.79 -12.07 -6.27
C ALA A 142 18.55 -12.73 -7.43
N VAL A 143 19.00 -11.97 -8.42
CA VAL A 143 19.84 -12.48 -9.52
C VAL A 143 21.17 -13.01 -8.99
N SER A 144 21.84 -12.26 -8.12
CA SER A 144 23.09 -12.70 -7.49
C SER A 144 22.90 -14.00 -6.70
N GLY A 145 21.83 -14.08 -5.90
CA GLY A 145 21.47 -15.27 -5.15
C GLY A 145 21.22 -16.48 -6.06
N ALA A 146 20.46 -16.30 -7.15
CA ALA A 146 20.19 -17.35 -8.12
C ALA A 146 21.49 -17.85 -8.79
N MET A 147 22.39 -16.94 -9.15
CA MET A 147 23.69 -17.29 -9.73
C MET A 147 24.59 -18.03 -8.73
N GLN A 148 24.58 -17.64 -7.47
CA GLN A 148 25.32 -18.35 -6.41
C GLN A 148 24.77 -19.75 -6.18
N ILE A 149 23.45 -19.92 -6.13
CA ILE A 149 22.80 -21.23 -6.04
C ILE A 149 23.21 -22.09 -7.24
N ALA A 150 23.08 -21.57 -8.47
CA ALA A 150 23.49 -22.30 -9.68
C ALA A 150 24.97 -22.71 -9.65
N GLN A 151 25.86 -21.83 -9.18
CA GLN A 151 27.28 -22.16 -9.05
C GLN A 151 27.52 -23.27 -8.03
N ARG A 152 26.83 -23.24 -6.87
CA ARG A 152 26.93 -24.28 -5.83
C ARG A 152 26.39 -25.62 -6.34
N MET A 153 25.27 -25.62 -7.06
CA MET A 153 24.71 -26.81 -7.71
C MET A 153 25.70 -27.43 -8.70
N ARG A 154 26.31 -26.61 -9.58
CA ARG A 154 27.33 -27.10 -10.53
C ARG A 154 28.54 -27.70 -9.82
N ARG A 155 29.01 -27.06 -8.73
CA ARG A 155 30.11 -27.58 -7.91
C ARG A 155 29.77 -28.90 -7.21
N ALA A 156 28.51 -29.10 -6.84
CA ALA A 156 28.02 -30.34 -6.24
C ALA A 156 27.68 -31.43 -7.28
N GLY A 157 27.73 -31.12 -8.58
CA GLY A 157 27.36 -32.06 -9.65
C GLY A 157 25.87 -32.35 -9.76
N THR A 158 25.02 -31.52 -9.14
CA THR A 158 23.56 -31.72 -9.08
C THR A 158 22.83 -31.00 -10.21
N LEU A 159 21.86 -31.66 -10.83
CA LEU A 159 21.13 -31.13 -11.99
C LEU A 159 19.94 -30.26 -11.59
N THR A 160 19.31 -30.53 -10.45
CA THR A 160 18.13 -29.79 -9.97
C THR A 160 18.35 -29.22 -8.58
N PHE A 161 17.63 -28.14 -8.25
CA PHE A 161 17.69 -27.52 -6.92
C PHE A 161 17.32 -28.51 -5.82
N TRP A 162 16.32 -29.37 -6.05
CA TRP A 162 15.88 -30.39 -5.11
C TRP A 162 17.02 -31.35 -4.74
N GLN A 163 17.70 -31.93 -5.75
CA GLN A 163 18.85 -32.82 -5.52
C GLN A 163 19.98 -32.11 -4.76
N TRP A 164 20.23 -30.85 -5.09
CA TRP A 164 21.21 -30.03 -4.37
C TRP A 164 20.83 -29.84 -2.91
N ALA A 165 19.59 -29.46 -2.61
CA ALA A 165 19.10 -29.25 -1.26
C ALA A 165 19.20 -30.52 -0.40
N GLU A 166 18.75 -31.67 -0.91
CA GLU A 166 18.88 -32.97 -0.22
C GLU A 166 20.35 -33.31 0.08
N SER A 167 21.26 -33.03 -0.85
CA SER A 167 22.71 -33.28 -0.66
C SER A 167 23.34 -32.38 0.42
N GLN A 168 22.74 -31.23 0.73
CA GLN A 168 23.18 -30.37 1.82
C GLN A 168 22.63 -30.85 3.17
N GLU A 169 21.38 -31.34 3.23
CA GLU A 169 20.77 -31.88 4.46
C GLU A 169 21.41 -33.20 4.91
N ALA A 170 21.91 -34.00 3.98
CA ALA A 170 22.62 -35.24 4.27
C ALA A 170 24.05 -35.05 4.83
N ARG A 171 24.56 -33.80 4.88
CA ARG A 171 25.86 -33.51 5.51
C ARG A 171 25.63 -33.20 7.00
N PRO A 172 26.15 -34.01 7.93
CA PRO A 172 26.13 -33.64 9.34
C PRO A 172 26.87 -32.30 9.51
N ALA A 173 26.31 -31.41 10.33
CA ALA A 173 26.96 -30.16 10.68
C ALA A 173 28.36 -30.46 11.23
N ALA A 174 29.38 -29.96 10.55
CA ALA A 174 30.77 -30.02 10.98
C ALA A 174 31.10 -28.85 11.91
#